data_AF-K7PRQ8-F1
#
_entry.id   AF-K7PRQ8-F1
#
_cell.length_a   1.000
_cell.length_b   1.000
_cell.length_c   1.000
_cell.angle_alpha   90.00
_cell.angle_beta   90.00
_cell.angle_gamma   90.00
#
_symmetry.space_group_name_H-M   'P 1'
#
loop_
_entity.id
_entity.type
_entity.pdbx_description
1 polymer ?
#
loop_
_entity_poly.entity_id
_entity_poly.type
_entity_poly.pdbx_seq_one_letter_code
_entity_poly.pdbx_strand_id
1 'polypeptide(L)'
;WINGEETLIISSSSATCHVMKHSHYVSRFGSKLGLQCIGMNENGIIFNSNPSLWKVIRPFFNRALSGPGLIQTTEHSLKSTERFLAKLSDVTDQLGNVNVLKLMRLIIFDTSNNLFLRIPTDENEIVLKIQKYFEAWETLILKPDIFFKFSWLYKKYEKSANDLKKVVEILIEQKRQELSSSDKLEEHLDFASELIFAQNRGVLTAENVNQSIVEMLIAAPDTMSVSLYFMLTLIAQHPKTEEMIMDEIHAVVGDREVQSSDMPNLKVLENFIYESMRYQP
;
A
#
# COMPACT_ATOMS: atom_id res chain seq x y z
N TRP A 1 11.58 -27.05 -3.85
CA TRP A 1 10.46 -27.22 -4.79
C TRP A 1 9.19 -26.66 -4.19
N ILE A 2 8.45 -25.86 -4.95
CA ILE A 2 7.12 -25.36 -4.60
C ILE A 2 6.19 -25.73 -5.76
N ASN A 3 5.08 -26.42 -5.48
CA ASN A 3 4.12 -26.88 -6.49
C ASN A 3 4.74 -27.66 -7.68
N GLY A 4 5.82 -28.42 -7.41
CA GLY A 4 6.52 -29.20 -8.43
C GLY A 4 7.58 -28.43 -9.22
N GLU A 5 7.69 -27.12 -9.03
CA GLU A 5 8.72 -26.29 -9.66
C GLU A 5 9.94 -26.16 -8.75
N GLU A 6 11.14 -26.15 -9.34
CA GLU A 6 12.36 -25.82 -8.61
C GLU A 6 12.34 -24.35 -8.20
N THR A 7 12.67 -24.07 -6.94
CA THR A 7 12.66 -22.71 -6.39
C THR A 7 13.92 -22.50 -5.59
N LEU A 8 14.69 -21.49 -5.97
CA LEU A 8 15.93 -21.11 -5.29
C LEU A 8 15.64 -20.03 -4.26
N ILE A 9 16.05 -20.27 -3.02
CA ILE A 9 16.04 -19.26 -1.95
C ILE A 9 17.45 -18.70 -1.85
N ILE A 10 17.61 -17.42 -2.18
CA ILE A 10 18.91 -16.76 -2.34
C ILE A 10 19.04 -15.63 -1.34
N SER A 11 20.12 -15.64 -0.55
CA SER A 11 20.51 -14.55 0.36
C SER A 11 21.83 -13.87 -0.03
N SER A 12 22.53 -14.38 -1.05
CA SER A 12 23.78 -13.79 -1.54
C SER A 12 23.52 -12.42 -2.19
N SER A 13 24.15 -11.38 -1.66
CA SER A 13 24.03 -10.00 -2.17
C SER A 13 24.32 -9.89 -3.68
N SER A 14 25.37 -10.57 -4.16
CA SER A 14 25.74 -10.58 -5.59
C SER A 14 24.65 -11.18 -6.48
N ALA A 15 24.05 -12.29 -6.03
CA ALA A 15 22.97 -12.94 -6.76
C ALA A 15 21.68 -12.12 -6.71
N THR A 16 21.33 -11.53 -5.56
CA THR A 16 20.19 -10.60 -5.44
C THR A 16 20.35 -9.40 -6.37
N CYS A 17 21.54 -8.78 -6.41
CA CYS A 17 21.83 -7.68 -7.33
C CYS A 17 21.69 -8.12 -8.80
N HIS A 18 22.20 -9.29 -9.15
CA HIS A 18 22.06 -9.84 -10.50
C HIS A 18 20.59 -10.04 -10.90
N VAL A 19 19.78 -10.65 -10.02
CA VAL A 19 18.36 -10.92 -10.28
C VAL A 19 17.58 -9.62 -10.42
N MET A 20 17.75 -8.65 -9.52
CA MET A 20 17.00 -7.39 -9.52
C MET A 20 17.39 -6.46 -10.69
N LYS A 21 18.60 -6.60 -11.24
CA LYS A 21 19.11 -5.73 -12.32
C LYS A 21 18.60 -6.13 -13.71
N HIS A 22 18.44 -7.42 -13.99
CA HIS A 22 18.19 -7.89 -15.36
C HIS A 22 16.70 -8.11 -15.65
N SER A 23 16.24 -7.62 -16.81
CA SER A 23 14.82 -7.58 -17.16
C SER A 23 14.16 -8.95 -17.33
N HIS A 24 14.93 -10.02 -17.57
CA HIS A 24 14.38 -11.37 -17.72
C HIS A 24 13.95 -12.00 -16.39
N TYR A 25 14.25 -11.35 -15.26
CA TYR A 25 13.71 -11.71 -13.93
C TYR A 25 12.52 -10.85 -13.51
N VAL A 26 12.02 -9.96 -14.38
CA VAL A 26 10.86 -9.11 -14.09
C VAL A 26 9.58 -9.93 -14.22
N SER A 27 9.37 -10.79 -13.24
CA SER A 27 8.17 -11.60 -13.02
C SER A 27 8.15 -12.08 -11.57
N ARG A 28 7.00 -12.54 -11.11
CA ARG A 28 6.84 -13.23 -9.82
C ARG A 28 6.17 -14.58 -10.05
N PHE A 29 6.11 -15.40 -9.01
CA PHE A 29 5.43 -16.69 -9.06
C PHE A 29 4.51 -16.88 -7.86
N GLY A 30 3.52 -17.74 -8.02
CA GLY A 30 2.54 -18.09 -7.00
C GLY A 30 1.53 -19.10 -7.56
N SER A 31 0.66 -19.60 -6.69
CA SER A 31 -0.47 -20.45 -7.05
C SER A 31 -1.38 -19.69 -8.01
N LYS A 32 -1.51 -20.17 -9.26
CA LYS A 32 -2.42 -19.56 -10.24
C LYS A 32 -3.84 -19.44 -9.71
N LEU A 33 -4.36 -20.51 -9.08
CA LEU A 33 -5.70 -20.53 -8.48
C LEU A 33 -5.81 -19.56 -7.30
N GLY A 34 -4.77 -19.45 -6.47
CA GLY A 34 -4.70 -18.46 -5.39
C GLY A 34 -4.73 -17.03 -5.90
N LEU A 35 -3.88 -16.72 -6.89
CA LEU A 35 -3.80 -15.40 -7.51
C LEU A 35 -5.09 -15.03 -8.25
N GLN A 36 -5.76 -15.99 -8.89
CA GLN A 36 -7.08 -15.78 -9.50
C GLN A 36 -8.14 -15.44 -8.43
N CYS A 37 -8.16 -16.17 -7.32
CA CYS A 37 -9.08 -15.95 -6.20
C CYS A 37 -8.97 -14.51 -5.65
N ILE A 38 -7.75 -14.02 -5.43
CA ILE A 38 -7.52 -12.66 -4.92
C ILE A 38 -7.51 -11.58 -6.01
N GLY A 39 -7.55 -11.96 -7.30
CA GLY A 39 -7.59 -11.03 -8.44
C GLY A 39 -6.24 -10.53 -8.95
N MET A 40 -5.12 -11.06 -8.47
CA MET A 40 -3.77 -10.64 -8.90
C MET A 40 -3.22 -11.45 -10.09
N ASN A 41 -3.90 -12.53 -10.50
CA ASN A 41 -3.45 -13.30 -11.66
C ASN A 41 -3.60 -12.47 -12.93
N GLU A 42 -2.47 -12.09 -13.54
CA GLU A 42 -2.40 -11.27 -14.75
C GLU A 42 -3.17 -9.94 -14.63
N ASN A 43 -3.25 -9.39 -13.42
CA ASN A 43 -3.98 -8.16 -13.10
C ASN A 43 -3.17 -7.37 -12.06
N GLY A 44 -3.34 -6.04 -12.04
CA GLY A 44 -2.51 -5.17 -11.21
C GLY A 44 -1.02 -5.26 -11.58
N ILE A 45 -0.14 -5.03 -10.61
CA ILE A 45 1.32 -5.03 -10.77
C ILE A 45 2.07 -5.84 -9.71
N ILE A 46 1.49 -6.09 -8.53
CA ILE A 46 2.23 -6.70 -7.42
C ILE A 46 2.62 -8.14 -7.77
N PHE A 47 1.66 -8.97 -8.17
CA PHE A 47 1.85 -10.39 -8.57
C PHE A 47 1.45 -10.67 -10.03
N ASN A 48 1.40 -9.64 -10.88
CA ASN A 48 1.13 -9.79 -12.30
C ASN A 48 2.35 -10.37 -13.03
N SER A 49 2.30 -11.67 -13.31
CA SER A 49 3.36 -12.40 -14.02
C SER A 49 3.29 -12.30 -15.55
N ASN A 50 2.33 -11.55 -16.12
CA ASN A 50 2.25 -11.30 -17.56
C ASN A 50 3.13 -10.09 -17.93
N PRO A 51 4.31 -10.28 -18.56
CA PRO A 51 5.27 -9.19 -18.72
C PRO A 51 4.77 -8.07 -19.64
N SER A 52 3.94 -8.42 -20.64
CA SER A 52 3.39 -7.46 -21.60
C SER A 52 2.38 -6.55 -20.92
N LEU A 53 1.44 -7.13 -20.16
CA LEU A 53 0.42 -6.37 -19.46
C LEU A 53 1.00 -5.58 -18.28
N TRP A 54 1.90 -6.16 -17.51
CA TRP A 54 2.58 -5.47 -16.41
C TRP A 54 3.34 -4.22 -16.90
N LYS A 55 3.98 -4.28 -18.08
CA LYS A 55 4.67 -3.12 -18.68
C LYS A 55 3.72 -1.99 -19.06
N VAL A 56 2.46 -2.29 -19.36
CA VAL A 56 1.42 -1.30 -19.68
C VAL A 56 0.85 -0.66 -18.41
N ILE A 57 0.65 -1.44 -17.34
CA ILE A 57 0.02 -0.96 -16.09
C ILE A 57 1.03 -0.22 -15.19
N ARG A 58 2.27 -0.71 -15.06
CA ARG A 58 3.28 -0.14 -14.15
C ARG A 58 3.52 1.37 -14.29
N PRO A 59 3.54 1.97 -15.50
CA PRO A 59 3.72 3.41 -15.67
C PRO A 59 2.71 4.29 -14.90
N PHE A 60 1.47 3.83 -14.72
CA PHE A 60 0.46 4.57 -13.94
C PHE A 60 0.86 4.66 -12.46
N PHE A 61 1.31 3.55 -11.88
CA PHE A 61 1.82 3.53 -10.49
C PHE A 61 3.07 4.39 -10.35
N ASN A 62 4.03 4.26 -11.26
CA ASN A 62 5.26 5.05 -11.22
C ASN A 62 4.96 6.56 -11.24
N ARG A 63 4.02 7.00 -12.08
CA ARG A 63 3.66 8.42 -12.18
C ARG A 63 2.98 8.91 -10.90
N ALA A 64 2.04 8.16 -10.35
CA ALA A 64 1.35 8.53 -9.11
C ALA A 64 2.28 8.58 -7.89
N LEU A 65 3.27 7.69 -7.84
CA LEU A 65 4.23 7.57 -6.72
C LEU A 65 5.49 8.42 -6.89
N SER A 66 5.52 9.35 -7.85
CA SER A 66 6.66 10.22 -8.10
C SER A 66 6.25 11.65 -8.43
N GLY A 67 7.23 12.54 -8.56
CA GLY A 67 7.02 13.93 -8.98
C GLY A 67 6.05 14.67 -8.04
N PRO A 68 5.01 15.35 -8.55
CA PRO A 68 4.08 16.13 -7.73
C PRO A 68 3.35 15.31 -6.66
N GLY A 69 3.00 14.05 -6.94
CA GLY A 69 2.31 13.18 -5.97
C GLY A 69 3.16 12.91 -4.72
N LEU A 70 4.47 12.74 -4.91
CA LEU A 70 5.42 12.59 -3.81
C LEU A 70 5.52 13.87 -2.96
N ILE A 71 5.54 15.04 -3.59
CA ILE A 71 5.60 16.33 -2.87
C ILE A 71 4.33 16.55 -2.03
N GLN A 72 3.16 16.18 -2.57
CA GLN A 72 1.87 16.28 -1.87
C GLN A 72 1.74 15.26 -0.72
N THR A 73 2.53 14.18 -0.75
CA THR A 73 2.45 13.12 0.27
C THR A 73 2.73 13.65 1.68
N THR A 74 3.69 14.56 1.85
CA THR A 74 3.98 15.18 3.16
C THR A 74 2.76 15.89 3.74
N GLU A 75 2.13 16.76 2.94
CA GLU A 75 0.98 17.54 3.37
C GLU A 75 -0.21 16.65 3.74
N HIS A 76 -0.52 15.65 2.90
CA HIS A 76 -1.60 14.70 3.18
C HIS A 76 -1.30 13.82 4.40
N SER A 77 -0.04 13.40 4.59
CA SER A 77 0.37 12.61 5.75
C SER A 77 0.26 13.42 7.04
N LEU A 78 0.65 14.70 7.03
CA LEU A 78 0.54 15.60 8.17
C LEU A 78 -0.93 15.80 8.56
N LYS A 79 -1.77 16.22 7.60
CA LYS A 79 -3.21 16.42 7.83
C LYS A 79 -3.90 15.17 8.35
N SER A 80 -3.58 14.01 7.79
CA SER A 80 -4.15 12.72 8.23
C SER A 80 -3.70 12.38 9.65
N THR A 81 -2.41 12.54 9.94
CA THR A 81 -1.83 12.29 11.27
C THR A 81 -2.49 13.17 12.33
N GLU A 82 -2.57 14.48 12.10
CA GLU A 82 -3.23 15.43 13.00
C GLU A 82 -4.70 15.08 13.25
N ARG A 83 -5.44 14.76 12.18
CA ARG A 83 -6.86 14.38 12.26
C ARG A 83 -7.09 13.17 13.16
N PHE A 84 -6.24 12.15 13.06
CA PHE A 84 -6.38 10.94 13.88
C PHE A 84 -5.77 11.08 15.28
N LEU A 85 -4.74 11.90 15.47
CA LEU A 85 -4.25 12.24 16.81
C LEU A 85 -5.26 13.08 17.60
N ALA A 86 -6.02 13.97 16.94
CA ALA A 86 -7.13 14.69 17.57
C ALA A 86 -8.28 13.77 18.03
N LYS A 87 -8.34 12.55 17.52
CA LYS A 87 -9.33 11.51 17.86
C LYS A 87 -8.67 10.28 18.49
N LEU A 88 -7.55 10.45 19.19
CA LEU A 88 -6.79 9.36 19.77
C LEU A 88 -7.62 8.46 20.70
N SER A 89 -8.66 9.02 21.33
CA SER A 89 -9.63 8.26 22.15
C SER A 89 -10.30 7.10 21.40
N ASP A 90 -10.49 7.20 20.08
CA ASP A 90 -11.18 6.19 19.26
C ASP A 90 -10.37 4.90 19.10
N VAL A 91 -9.07 4.95 19.43
CA VAL A 91 -8.13 3.83 19.36
C VAL A 91 -7.45 3.55 20.71
N THR A 92 -7.92 4.18 21.80
CA THR A 92 -7.35 4.02 23.14
C THR A 92 -8.28 3.19 24.02
N ASP A 93 -7.74 2.21 24.74
CA ASP A 93 -8.52 1.38 25.66
C ASP A 93 -8.80 2.11 27.00
N GLN A 94 -9.58 1.46 27.87
CA GLN A 94 -9.94 2.02 29.19
C GLN A 94 -8.73 2.22 30.13
N LEU A 95 -7.60 1.56 29.86
CA LEU A 95 -6.36 1.67 30.63
C LEU A 95 -5.43 2.75 30.08
N GLY A 96 -5.80 3.40 28.97
CA GLY A 96 -4.97 4.41 28.30
C GLY A 96 -3.99 3.82 27.28
N ASN A 97 -4.08 2.53 26.93
CA ASN A 97 -3.21 1.94 25.91
C ASN A 97 -3.74 2.27 24.51
N VAL A 98 -2.90 2.89 23.70
CA VAL A 98 -3.21 3.18 22.29
C VAL A 98 -2.98 1.94 21.43
N ASN A 99 -3.95 1.57 20.62
CA ASN A 99 -3.76 0.60 19.55
C ASN A 99 -3.01 1.25 18.38
N VAL A 100 -1.68 1.37 18.52
CA VAL A 100 -0.78 2.02 17.56
C VAL A 100 -0.92 1.43 16.16
N LEU A 101 -1.05 0.10 16.05
CA LEU A 101 -1.16 -0.53 14.74
C LEU A 101 -2.48 -0.17 14.03
N LYS A 102 -3.60 -0.10 14.76
CA LYS A 102 -4.86 0.39 14.21
C LYS A 102 -4.75 1.86 13.79
N LEU A 103 -4.16 2.70 14.66
CA LEU A 103 -3.94 4.13 14.38
C LEU A 103 -3.13 4.33 13.09
N MET A 104 -1.99 3.65 12.96
CA MET A 104 -1.14 3.73 11.78
C MET A 104 -1.86 3.27 10.52
N ARG A 105 -2.63 2.18 10.58
CA ARG A 105 -3.42 1.72 9.42
C ARG A 105 -4.46 2.74 8.96
N LEU A 106 -5.14 3.41 9.90
CA LEU A 106 -6.13 4.44 9.59
C LEU A 106 -5.49 5.67 8.93
N ILE A 107 -4.41 6.19 9.51
CA ILE A 107 -3.67 7.35 8.96
C ILE A 107 -3.15 7.04 7.55
N ILE A 108 -2.53 5.87 7.38
CA ILE A 108 -1.90 5.48 6.12
C ILE A 108 -2.96 5.21 5.04
N PHE A 109 -4.09 4.58 5.40
CA PHE A 109 -5.19 4.39 4.47
C PHE A 109 -5.77 5.73 4.01
N ASP A 110 -6.07 6.62 4.94
CA ASP A 110 -6.62 7.94 4.64
C ASP A 110 -5.67 8.77 3.77
N THR A 111 -4.37 8.76 4.08
CA THR A 111 -3.34 9.39 3.24
C THR A 111 -3.37 8.83 1.82
N SER A 112 -3.41 7.51 1.68
CA SER A 112 -3.47 6.83 0.38
C SER A 112 -4.75 7.18 -0.40
N ASN A 113 -5.90 7.19 0.28
CA ASN A 113 -7.16 7.57 -0.33
C ASN A 113 -7.11 9.03 -0.84
N ASN A 114 -6.67 9.97 -0.01
CA ASN A 114 -6.61 11.40 -0.36
C ASN A 114 -5.59 11.71 -1.47
N LEU A 115 -4.58 10.87 -1.67
CA LEU A 115 -3.64 11.00 -2.78
C LEU A 115 -4.18 10.37 -4.08
N PHE A 116 -4.76 9.17 -3.99
CA PHE A 116 -4.90 8.32 -5.17
C PHE A 116 -6.35 8.10 -5.65
N LEU A 117 -7.36 8.33 -4.81
CA LEU A 117 -8.77 8.08 -5.13
C LEU A 117 -9.70 9.26 -4.81
N ARG A 118 -9.53 9.86 -3.63
CA ARG A 118 -10.23 11.05 -3.13
C ARG A 118 -11.74 10.88 -2.97
N ILE A 119 -12.18 9.69 -2.58
CA ILE A 119 -13.59 9.41 -2.32
C ILE A 119 -13.81 9.21 -0.81
N PRO A 120 -14.78 9.91 -0.19
CA PRO A 120 -15.12 9.70 1.21
C PRO A 120 -15.44 8.23 1.49
N THR A 121 -14.80 7.64 2.50
CA THR A 121 -14.91 6.21 2.82
C THR A 121 -14.92 6.01 4.33
N ASP A 122 -15.60 4.97 4.83
CA ASP A 122 -15.44 4.53 6.22
C ASP A 122 -14.07 3.87 6.40
N GLU A 123 -13.13 4.59 7.03
CA GLU A 123 -11.76 4.14 7.20
C GLU A 123 -11.65 2.90 8.10
N ASN A 124 -12.55 2.72 9.08
CA ASN A 124 -12.53 1.54 9.95
C ASN A 124 -13.00 0.31 9.18
N GLU A 125 -14.09 0.43 8.42
CA GLU A 125 -14.62 -0.69 7.63
C GLU A 125 -13.60 -1.15 6.59
N ILE A 126 -13.03 -0.22 5.82
CA ILE A 126 -12.13 -0.59 4.73
C ILE A 126 -10.81 -1.14 5.26
N VAL A 127 -10.21 -0.58 6.32
CA VAL A 127 -8.99 -1.13 6.94
C VAL A 127 -9.20 -2.57 7.40
N LEU A 128 -10.36 -2.90 7.98
CA LEU A 128 -10.70 -4.28 8.35
C LEU A 128 -10.82 -5.21 7.13
N LYS A 129 -11.34 -4.72 6.00
CA LYS A 129 -11.40 -5.50 4.75
C LYS A 129 -10.04 -5.69 4.10
N ILE A 130 -9.17 -4.66 4.16
CA ILE A 130 -7.78 -4.73 3.70
C ILE A 130 -7.03 -5.83 4.48
N GLN A 131 -7.12 -5.84 5.81
CA GLN A 131 -6.50 -6.88 6.63
C GLN A 131 -6.95 -8.30 6.25
N LYS A 132 -8.26 -8.48 6.02
CA LYS A 132 -8.81 -9.79 5.60
C LYS A 132 -8.39 -10.16 4.17
N TYR A 133 -8.26 -9.19 3.28
CA TYR A 133 -7.71 -9.40 1.95
C TYR A 133 -6.24 -9.84 2.03
N PHE A 134 -5.43 -9.21 2.88
CA PHE A 134 -4.04 -9.60 3.10
C PHE A 134 -3.92 -11.01 3.68
N GLU A 135 -4.75 -11.37 4.67
CA GLU A 135 -4.82 -12.74 5.21
C GLU A 135 -5.15 -13.77 4.11
N ALA A 136 -6.07 -13.43 3.21
CA ALA A 136 -6.40 -14.25 2.05
C ALA A 136 -5.22 -14.38 1.07
N TRP A 137 -4.56 -13.27 0.76
CA TRP A 137 -3.40 -13.26 -0.13
C TRP A 137 -2.25 -14.11 0.42
N GLU A 138 -1.81 -13.85 1.65
CA GLU A 138 -0.74 -14.60 2.32
C GLU A 138 -1.07 -16.09 2.43
N THR A 139 -2.33 -16.42 2.73
CA THR A 139 -2.73 -17.82 2.85
C THR A 139 -2.70 -18.53 1.51
N LEU A 140 -3.19 -17.91 0.43
CA LEU A 140 -3.45 -18.59 -0.84
C LEU A 140 -2.27 -18.59 -1.81
N ILE A 141 -1.32 -17.66 -1.65
CA ILE A 141 -0.26 -17.39 -2.64
C ILE A 141 0.61 -18.60 -3.00
N LEU A 142 0.84 -19.54 -2.07
CA LEU A 142 1.66 -20.74 -2.32
C LEU A 142 0.89 -22.05 -2.11
N LYS A 143 -0.45 -22.02 -2.01
CA LYS A 143 -1.22 -23.23 -1.80
C LYS A 143 -1.19 -24.13 -3.05
N PRO A 144 -1.05 -25.45 -2.87
CA PRO A 144 -1.10 -26.39 -3.99
C PRO A 144 -2.52 -26.52 -4.54
N ASP A 145 -2.66 -26.88 -5.81
CA ASP A 145 -3.95 -26.97 -6.50
C ASP A 145 -4.96 -27.88 -5.81
N ILE A 146 -4.50 -28.92 -5.12
CA ILE A 146 -5.38 -29.82 -4.34
C ILE A 146 -6.15 -29.10 -3.23
N PHE A 147 -5.60 -28.01 -2.68
CA PHE A 147 -6.27 -27.18 -1.68
C PHE A 147 -7.57 -26.57 -2.24
N PHE A 148 -7.54 -26.15 -3.51
CA PHE A 148 -8.67 -25.51 -4.19
C PHE A 148 -9.72 -26.51 -4.69
N LYS A 149 -9.48 -27.83 -4.59
CA LYS A 149 -10.53 -28.84 -4.82
C LYS A 149 -11.55 -28.90 -3.68
N PHE A 150 -11.18 -28.41 -2.50
CA PHE A 150 -12.01 -28.46 -1.30
C PHE A 150 -12.51 -27.05 -0.95
N SER A 151 -13.64 -26.66 -1.54
CA SER A 151 -14.16 -25.28 -1.46
C SER A 151 -14.31 -24.74 -0.04
N TRP A 152 -14.69 -25.59 0.92
CA TRP A 152 -14.84 -25.18 2.32
C TRP A 152 -13.53 -24.68 2.96
N LEU A 153 -12.35 -25.08 2.44
CA LEU A 153 -11.05 -24.63 2.95
C LEU A 153 -10.71 -23.20 2.54
N TYR A 154 -11.19 -22.72 1.39
CA TYR A 154 -10.79 -21.42 0.85
C TYR A 154 -11.93 -20.40 0.70
N LYS A 155 -13.19 -20.83 0.84
CA LYS A 155 -14.37 -19.95 0.70
C LYS A 155 -14.35 -18.74 1.65
N LYS A 156 -13.76 -18.87 2.84
CA LYS A 156 -13.53 -17.73 3.75
C LYS A 156 -12.68 -16.65 3.06
N TYR A 157 -11.55 -17.04 2.47
CA TYR A 157 -10.60 -16.13 1.82
C TYR A 157 -11.15 -15.55 0.52
N GLU A 158 -11.87 -16.35 -0.26
CA GLU A 158 -12.59 -15.88 -1.44
C GLU A 158 -13.61 -14.80 -1.07
N LYS A 159 -14.38 -15.02 0.00
CA LYS A 159 -15.32 -14.01 0.51
C LYS A 159 -14.58 -12.74 0.94
N SER A 160 -13.50 -12.85 1.70
CA SER A 160 -12.69 -11.71 2.12
C SER A 160 -12.15 -10.89 0.94
N ALA A 161 -11.64 -11.57 -0.10
CA ALA A 161 -11.16 -10.91 -1.31
C ALA A 161 -12.28 -10.18 -2.05
N ASN A 162 -13.44 -10.84 -2.20
CA ASN A 162 -14.60 -10.27 -2.88
C ASN A 162 -15.23 -9.10 -2.10
N ASP A 163 -15.24 -9.15 -0.76
CA ASP A 163 -15.80 -8.09 0.08
C ASP A 163 -15.01 -6.77 -0.09
N LEU A 164 -13.67 -6.82 -0.17
CA LEU A 164 -12.86 -5.63 -0.44
C LEU A 164 -13.06 -5.13 -1.88
N LYS A 165 -13.00 -6.03 -2.87
CA LYS A 165 -13.18 -5.67 -4.30
C LYS A 165 -14.50 -4.96 -4.54
N LYS A 166 -15.60 -5.43 -3.94
CA LYS A 166 -16.92 -4.80 -4.05
C LYS A 166 -16.97 -3.39 -3.47
N VAL A 167 -16.33 -3.17 -2.32
CA VAL A 167 -16.24 -1.81 -1.75
C VAL A 167 -15.48 -0.90 -2.70
N VAL A 168 -14.30 -1.34 -3.18
CA VAL A 168 -13.51 -0.53 -4.11
C VAL A 168 -14.27 -0.27 -5.42
N GLU A 169 -15.03 -1.23 -5.94
CA GLU A 169 -15.88 -1.04 -7.12
C GLU A 169 -16.93 0.05 -6.91
N ILE A 170 -17.57 0.11 -5.74
CA ILE A 170 -18.51 1.19 -5.38
C ILE A 170 -17.79 2.54 -5.37
N LEU A 171 -16.60 2.62 -4.77
CA LEU A 171 -15.83 3.87 -4.72
C LEU A 171 -15.38 4.33 -6.11
N ILE A 172 -15.01 3.39 -6.99
CA ILE A 172 -14.65 3.69 -8.38
C ILE A 172 -15.86 4.23 -9.13
N GLU A 173 -17.05 3.69 -8.89
CA GLU A 173 -18.27 4.18 -9.55
C GLU A 173 -18.63 5.59 -9.08
N GLN A 174 -18.49 5.87 -7.78
CA GLN A 174 -18.61 7.25 -7.26
C GLN A 174 -17.59 8.18 -7.92
N LYS A 175 -16.34 7.73 -8.07
CA LYS A 175 -15.30 8.49 -8.77
C LYS A 175 -15.66 8.78 -10.23
N ARG A 176 -16.25 7.81 -10.95
CA ARG A 176 -16.73 8.03 -12.32
C ARG A 176 -17.83 9.08 -12.38
N GLN A 177 -18.77 9.08 -11.43
CA GLN A 177 -19.83 10.08 -11.34
C GLN A 177 -19.27 11.49 -11.11
N GLU A 178 -18.31 11.64 -10.19
CA GLU A 178 -17.62 12.92 -9.95
C GLU A 178 -16.90 13.42 -11.22
N LEU A 179 -16.17 12.54 -11.91
CA LEU A 179 -15.45 12.89 -13.14
C LEU A 179 -16.39 13.27 -14.29
N SER A 180 -17.61 12.70 -14.34
CA SER A 180 -18.60 13.01 -15.37
C SER A 180 -19.32 14.35 -15.16
N SER A 181 -19.36 14.85 -13.91
CA SER A 181 -20.09 16.06 -13.53
C SER A 181 -19.20 17.30 -13.39
N SER A 182 -17.87 17.13 -13.43
CA SER A 182 -16.91 18.24 -13.30
C SER A 182 -16.55 18.83 -14.68
N ASP A 183 -16.84 20.13 -14.88
CA ASP A 183 -16.40 20.89 -16.06
C ASP A 183 -14.88 21.19 -16.04
N LYS A 184 -14.18 20.90 -14.94
CA LYS A 184 -12.75 21.18 -14.74
C LYS A 184 -11.91 19.89 -14.71
N LEU A 185 -11.96 19.11 -15.80
CA LEU A 185 -11.22 17.84 -15.91
C LEU A 185 -9.69 17.97 -15.78
N GLU A 186 -9.12 19.18 -15.86
CA GLU A 186 -7.67 19.40 -16.01
C GLU A 186 -6.94 19.79 -14.70
N GLU A 187 -7.62 20.18 -13.63
CA GLU A 187 -6.96 20.53 -12.36
C GLU A 187 -6.74 19.28 -11.49
N HIS A 188 -5.54 18.70 -11.61
CA HIS A 188 -4.96 17.65 -10.76
C HIS A 188 -5.59 16.25 -10.82
N LEU A 189 -5.35 15.55 -11.94
CA LEU A 189 -5.66 14.12 -12.09
C LEU A 189 -4.94 13.28 -11.04
N ASP A 190 -5.71 12.55 -10.24
CA ASP A 190 -5.22 11.49 -9.36
C ASP A 190 -5.09 10.14 -10.09
N PHE A 191 -4.48 9.18 -9.41
CA PHE A 191 -4.22 7.84 -9.94
C PHE A 191 -5.48 7.13 -10.46
N ALA A 192 -6.58 7.16 -9.68
CA ALA A 192 -7.84 6.55 -10.09
C ALA A 192 -8.40 7.21 -11.35
N SER A 193 -8.32 8.54 -11.45
CA SER A 193 -8.77 9.30 -12.62
C SER A 193 -7.98 8.92 -13.88
N GLU A 194 -6.64 8.82 -13.78
CA GLU A 194 -5.81 8.40 -14.91
C GLU A 194 -6.16 7.00 -15.41
N LEU A 195 -6.40 6.05 -14.50
CA LEU A 195 -6.79 4.69 -14.84
C LEU A 195 -8.17 4.65 -15.52
N ILE A 196 -9.15 5.40 -15.00
CA ILE A 196 -10.49 5.51 -15.61
C ILE A 196 -10.40 6.08 -17.03
N PHE A 197 -9.59 7.12 -17.26
CA PHE A 197 -9.40 7.65 -18.61
C PHE A 197 -8.70 6.67 -19.54
N ALA A 198 -7.72 5.92 -19.05
CA ALA A 198 -7.08 4.86 -19.82
C ALA A 198 -8.07 3.75 -20.20
N GLN A 199 -8.98 3.38 -19.30
CA GLN A 199 -10.09 2.47 -19.60
C GLN A 199 -11.01 3.02 -20.69
N ASN A 200 -11.42 4.29 -20.57
CA ASN A 200 -12.29 4.93 -21.57
C ASN A 200 -11.66 4.99 -22.97
N ARG A 201 -10.33 5.06 -23.04
CA ARG A 201 -9.55 5.01 -24.30
C ARG A 201 -9.29 3.58 -24.81
N GLY A 202 -9.75 2.55 -24.09
CA GLY A 202 -9.53 1.15 -24.43
C GLY A 202 -8.12 0.64 -24.15
N VAL A 203 -7.30 1.37 -23.38
CA VAL A 203 -5.93 0.97 -23.01
C VAL A 203 -5.94 -0.07 -21.89
N LEU A 204 -6.86 0.06 -20.94
CA LEU A 204 -7.01 -0.84 -19.80
C LEU A 204 -8.42 -1.44 -19.77
N THR A 205 -8.55 -2.66 -19.25
CA THR A 205 -9.86 -3.24 -18.94
C THR A 205 -10.40 -2.73 -17.61
N ALA A 206 -11.71 -2.86 -17.38
CA ALA A 206 -12.32 -2.55 -16.09
C ALA A 206 -11.69 -3.38 -14.95
N GLU A 207 -11.38 -4.66 -15.20
CA GLU A 207 -10.72 -5.53 -14.22
C GLU A 207 -9.31 -5.02 -13.88
N ASN A 208 -8.54 -4.58 -14.88
CA ASN A 208 -7.21 -4.01 -14.64
C ASN A 208 -7.29 -2.74 -13.78
N VAL A 209 -8.25 -1.85 -14.07
CA VAL A 209 -8.47 -0.62 -13.30
C VAL A 209 -8.85 -0.93 -11.86
N ASN A 210 -9.87 -1.78 -11.68
CA ASN A 210 -10.35 -2.15 -10.35
C ASN A 210 -9.24 -2.77 -9.50
N GLN A 211 -8.50 -3.74 -10.04
CA GLN A 211 -7.40 -4.37 -9.30
C GLN A 211 -6.25 -3.38 -9.04
N SER A 212 -5.94 -2.48 -9.97
CA SER A 212 -4.86 -1.50 -9.76
C SER A 212 -5.18 -0.52 -8.63
N ILE A 213 -6.45 -0.09 -8.51
CA ILE A 213 -6.91 0.77 -7.41
C ILE A 213 -6.91 0.00 -6.09
N VAL A 214 -7.36 -1.27 -6.08
CA VAL A 214 -7.22 -2.14 -4.89
C VAL A 214 -5.75 -2.20 -4.45
N GLU A 215 -4.84 -2.52 -5.36
CA GLU A 215 -3.41 -2.66 -5.04
C GLU A 215 -2.79 -1.37 -4.51
N MET A 216 -3.14 -0.21 -5.07
CA MET A 216 -2.67 1.08 -4.57
C MET A 216 -3.16 1.36 -3.14
N LEU A 217 -4.41 1.04 -2.82
CA LEU A 217 -5.00 1.32 -1.51
C LEU A 217 -4.56 0.34 -0.42
N ILE A 218 -4.20 -0.91 -0.75
CA ILE A 218 -3.76 -1.90 0.25
C ILE A 218 -2.26 -1.84 0.55
N ALA A 219 -1.44 -1.44 -0.43
CA ALA A 219 0.02 -1.56 -0.34
C ALA A 219 0.58 -0.84 0.90
N ALA A 220 0.11 0.38 1.12
CA ALA A 220 0.56 1.26 2.18
C ALA A 220 0.04 0.82 3.58
N PRO A 221 -1.27 0.62 3.81
CA PRO A 221 -1.78 0.19 5.12
C PRO A 221 -1.18 -1.12 5.62
N ASP A 222 -0.89 -2.09 4.74
CA ASP A 222 -0.36 -3.37 5.19
C ASP A 222 1.13 -3.32 5.54
N THR A 223 1.93 -2.57 4.78
CA THR A 223 3.40 -2.55 4.95
C THR A 223 3.91 -1.41 5.82
N MET A 224 3.46 -0.18 5.56
CA MET A 224 3.98 1.01 6.27
C MET A 224 3.48 1.05 7.71
N SER A 225 2.24 0.62 7.99
CA SER A 225 1.73 0.64 9.36
C SER A 225 2.50 -0.28 10.29
N VAL A 226 2.92 -1.46 9.80
CA VAL A 226 3.73 -2.42 10.54
C VAL A 226 5.17 -1.92 10.69
N SER A 227 5.74 -1.36 9.62
CA SER A 227 7.08 -0.75 9.66
C SER A 227 7.14 0.39 10.70
N LEU A 228 6.17 1.30 10.68
CA LEU A 228 6.07 2.41 11.64
C LEU A 228 5.81 1.91 13.06
N TYR A 229 5.00 0.86 13.23
CA TYR A 229 4.79 0.24 14.54
C TYR A 229 6.11 -0.29 15.13
N PHE A 230 6.93 -0.98 14.34
CA PHE A 230 8.24 -1.44 14.78
C PHE A 230 9.21 -0.28 15.02
N MET A 231 9.22 0.74 14.16
CA MET A 231 10.02 1.95 14.35
C MET A 231 9.67 2.66 15.67
N LEU A 232 8.39 2.87 15.96
CA LEU A 232 7.95 3.48 17.22
C LEU A 232 8.37 2.63 18.44
N THR A 233 8.28 1.30 18.32
CA THR A 233 8.76 0.38 19.36
C THR A 233 10.28 0.49 19.56
N LEU A 234 11.04 0.59 18.48
CA LEU A 234 12.50 0.77 18.52
C LEU A 234 12.88 2.11 19.14
N ILE A 235 12.20 3.21 18.81
CA ILE A 235 12.40 4.53 19.42
C ILE A 235 12.20 4.42 20.95
N ALA A 236 11.08 3.85 21.39
CA ALA A 236 10.76 3.70 22.80
C ALA A 236 11.80 2.85 23.59
N GLN A 237 12.50 1.95 22.91
CA GLN A 237 13.55 1.11 23.52
C GLN A 237 14.95 1.73 23.45
N HIS A 238 15.15 2.79 22.66
CA HIS A 238 16.45 3.42 22.41
C HIS A 238 16.39 4.94 22.66
N PRO A 239 16.32 5.39 23.93
CA PRO A 239 16.09 6.80 24.29
C PRO A 239 17.18 7.76 23.77
N LYS A 240 18.42 7.29 23.60
CA LYS A 240 19.48 8.10 22.98
C LYS A 240 19.20 8.39 21.51
N THR A 241 18.65 7.41 20.80
CA THR A 241 18.25 7.59 19.40
C THR A 241 17.04 8.51 19.30
N GLU A 242 16.08 8.39 20.23
CA GLU A 242 14.96 9.33 20.34
C GLU A 242 15.45 10.78 20.53
N GLU A 243 16.36 11.02 21.47
CA GLU A 243 16.96 12.34 21.72
C GLU A 243 17.62 12.90 20.46
N MET A 244 18.43 12.10 19.75
CA MET A 244 19.08 12.53 18.51
C MET A 244 18.08 12.90 17.40
N ILE A 245 16.96 12.16 17.29
CA ILE A 245 15.90 12.47 16.33
C ILE A 245 15.20 13.77 16.71
N MET A 246 14.90 13.98 18.00
CA MET A 246 14.23 15.18 18.49
C MET A 246 15.12 16.43 18.32
N ASP A 247 16.41 16.33 18.60
CA ASP A 247 17.38 17.41 18.37
C ASP A 247 17.45 17.80 16.89
N GLU A 248 17.46 16.80 15.98
CA GLU A 248 17.42 17.05 14.54
C GLU A 248 16.12 17.73 14.11
N ILE A 249 14.96 17.25 14.59
CA ILE A 249 13.66 17.87 14.29
C ILE A 249 13.64 19.31 14.77
N HIS A 250 14.13 19.61 15.98
CA HIS A 250 14.16 20.97 16.50
C HIS A 250 15.11 21.88 15.70
N ALA A 251 16.25 21.36 15.26
CA ALA A 251 17.23 22.13 14.47
C ALA A 251 16.77 22.41 13.03
N VAL A 252 16.13 21.44 12.37
CA VAL A 252 15.72 21.53 10.96
C VAL A 252 14.33 22.18 10.82
N VAL A 253 13.39 21.73 11.64
CA VAL A 253 11.98 22.14 11.57
C VAL A 253 11.70 23.23 12.59
N GLY A 254 12.06 23.04 13.86
CA GLY A 254 11.70 23.97 14.94
C GLY A 254 10.20 23.93 15.24
N ASP A 255 9.57 25.09 15.46
CA ASP A 255 8.15 25.20 15.86
C ASP A 255 7.17 25.37 14.68
N ARG A 256 7.66 25.32 13.43
CA ARG A 256 6.80 25.42 12.23
C ARG A 256 6.29 24.05 11.80
N GLU A 257 5.29 24.05 10.92
CA GLU A 257 4.85 22.82 10.25
C GLU A 257 5.93 22.23 9.35
N VAL A 258 5.91 20.90 9.26
CA VAL A 258 6.80 20.11 8.40
C VAL A 258 6.46 20.35 6.94
N GLN A 259 7.49 20.56 6.11
CA GLN A 259 7.38 20.77 4.68
C GLN A 259 8.18 19.73 3.91
N SER A 260 7.79 19.46 2.66
CA SER A 260 8.51 18.50 1.81
C SER A 260 9.97 18.86 1.56
N SER A 261 10.32 20.15 1.65
CA SER A 261 11.70 20.64 1.56
C SER A 261 12.58 20.26 2.75
N ASP A 262 12.00 19.81 3.86
CA ASP A 262 12.73 19.45 5.07
C ASP A 262 13.30 18.03 5.00
N MET A 263 12.61 17.15 4.28
CA MET A 263 12.92 15.71 4.22
C MET A 263 14.40 15.41 3.89
N PRO A 264 15.05 16.10 2.93
CA PRO A 264 16.46 15.86 2.64
C PRO A 264 17.42 16.21 3.79
N ASN A 265 16.98 17.03 4.76
CA ASN A 265 17.81 17.50 5.88
C ASN A 265 17.64 16.68 7.16
N LEU A 266 16.65 15.78 7.22
CA LEU A 266 16.40 14.89 8.36
C LEU A 266 17.26 13.61 8.28
N LYS A 267 18.58 13.76 8.41
CA LYS A 267 19.57 12.69 8.20
C LYS A 267 19.64 11.65 9.30
N VAL A 268 19.47 12.05 10.56
CA VAL A 268 19.36 11.12 11.69
C VAL A 268 18.11 10.27 11.52
N LEU A 269 16.96 10.89 11.21
CA LEU A 269 15.72 10.17 10.96
C LEU A 269 15.81 9.24 9.74
N GLU A 270 16.41 9.70 8.63
CA GLU A 270 16.66 8.88 7.43
C GLU A 270 17.49 7.63 7.76
N ASN A 271 18.58 7.79 8.51
CA ASN A 271 19.42 6.67 8.95
C ASN A 271 18.67 5.74 9.91
N PHE A 272 17.88 6.28 10.83
CA PHE A 272 17.05 5.50 11.75
C PHE A 272 16.02 4.64 11.00
N ILE A 273 15.36 5.21 9.99
CA ILE A 273 14.41 4.47 9.13
C ILE A 273 15.13 3.32 8.43
N TYR A 274 16.29 3.58 7.80
CA TYR A 274 17.07 2.54 7.13
C TYR A 274 17.54 1.44 8.08
N GLU A 275 18.05 1.81 9.26
CA GLU A 275 18.51 0.83 10.25
C GLU A 275 17.35 0.01 10.82
N SER A 276 16.19 0.64 11.04
CA SER A 276 14.98 -0.06 11.48
C SER A 276 14.54 -1.10 10.45
N MET A 277 14.47 -0.74 9.17
CA MET A 277 14.10 -1.67 8.09
C MET A 277 15.17 -2.76 7.87
N ARG A 278 16.45 -2.47 8.16
CA ARG A 278 17.53 -3.47 8.08
C ARG A 278 17.48 -4.47 9.23
N TYR A 279 17.20 -3.99 10.43
CA TYR A 279 17.19 -4.78 11.66
C TYR A 279 15.88 -5.57 11.83
N GLN A 280 14.74 -4.94 11.53
CA GLN A 280 13.40 -5.50 11.63
C GLN A 280 12.60 -5.22 10.32
N PRO A 281 12.84 -5.99 9.25
CA PRO A 281 12.18 -5.83 7.96
C PRO A 281 10.71 -6.27 7.94
#